data_AF-A0A9W8MC10-F1
#
_entry.id   AF-A0A9W8MC10-F1
#
_cell.length_a   1.000
_cell.length_b   1.000
_cell.length_c   1.000
_cell.angle_alpha   90.00
_cell.angle_beta   90.00
_cell.angle_gamma   90.00
#
_symmetry.space_group_name_H-M   'P 1'
#
loop_
_entity.id
_entity.type
_entity.pdbx_description
1 polymer ?
#
loop_
_entity_poly.entity_id
_entity_poly.type
_entity_poly.pdbx_seq_one_letter_code
_entity_poly.pdbx_strand_id
1 'polypeptide(L)'
;MIRSVLPSQADANFDKNSWLSRKEEKALVKFVLACADQGFPWDVSRLEENDVCLAKYRDDFPGLGQNWGDWFVGRHQGKLKPCWSHALDHQRARAANPVTKKEYFTLLTKAIEGEEGKEPIPAELIYGVDETGIQCGVGQK
;
A
#
# COMPACT_ATOMS: atom_id res chain seq x y z
N MET A 1 -43.26 -7.44 3.11
CA MET A 1 -42.49 -8.45 3.87
C MET A 1 -41.04 -8.40 3.42
N ILE A 2 -40.16 -7.82 4.23
CA ILE A 2 -38.71 -7.83 3.97
C ILE A 2 -38.20 -9.17 4.51
N ARG A 3 -37.87 -10.13 3.64
CA ARG A 3 -37.18 -11.36 4.05
C ARG A 3 -35.81 -10.97 4.58
N SER A 4 -35.63 -10.98 5.89
CA SER A 4 -34.29 -10.98 6.47
C SER A 4 -33.62 -12.29 6.08
N VAL A 5 -32.59 -12.21 5.24
CA VAL A 5 -31.75 -13.36 4.93
C VAL A 5 -31.01 -13.72 6.21
N LEU A 6 -31.41 -14.82 6.84
CA LEU A 6 -30.68 -15.36 7.99
C LEU A 6 -29.24 -15.68 7.55
N PRO A 7 -28.21 -15.23 8.27
CA PRO A 7 -26.84 -15.58 7.96
C PRO A 7 -26.66 -17.10 8.02
N SER A 8 -25.84 -17.66 7.14
CA SER A 8 -25.58 -19.10 7.17
C SER A 8 -24.87 -19.49 8.47
N GLN A 9 -24.99 -20.74 8.90
CA GLN A 9 -24.29 -21.25 10.10
C GLN A 9 -22.77 -21.02 10.01
N ALA A 10 -22.20 -21.11 8.81
CA ALA A 10 -20.79 -20.81 8.56
C ALA A 10 -20.45 -19.33 8.77
N ASP A 11 -21.37 -18.42 8.42
CA ASP A 11 -21.18 -16.99 8.62
C ASP A 11 -21.31 -16.61 10.10
N ALA A 12 -22.26 -17.20 10.82
CA ALA A 12 -22.43 -16.98 12.26
C ALA A 12 -21.25 -17.51 13.08
N ASN A 13 -20.69 -18.68 12.71
CA ASN A 13 -19.49 -19.22 13.35
C ASN A 13 -18.23 -18.41 13.05
N PHE A 14 -18.14 -17.86 11.83
CA PHE A 14 -17.05 -16.97 11.47
C PHE A 14 -17.09 -15.68 12.29
N ASP A 15 -18.26 -15.03 12.33
CA ASP A 15 -18.46 -13.76 13.04
C ASP A 15 -18.29 -13.91 14.56
N LYS A 16 -18.44 -15.13 15.12
CA LYS A 16 -18.16 -15.41 16.55
C LYS A 16 -16.68 -15.57 16.88
N ASN A 17 -15.89 -16.09 15.95
CA ASN A 17 -14.49 -16.50 16.20
C ASN A 17 -13.46 -15.58 15.53
N SER A 18 -13.91 -14.60 14.76
CA SER A 18 -13.07 -13.65 14.03
C SER A 18 -13.23 -12.24 14.57
N TRP A 19 -12.13 -11.48 14.61
CA TRP A 19 -12.13 -10.05 14.93
C TRP A 19 -12.95 -9.23 13.93
N LEU A 20 -12.91 -9.62 12.66
CA LEU A 20 -13.69 -9.02 11.59
C LEU A 20 -14.88 -9.90 11.25
N SER A 21 -16.05 -9.27 11.12
CA SER A 21 -17.20 -9.90 10.48
C SER A 21 -16.93 -10.14 9.00
N ARG A 22 -17.67 -11.06 8.37
CA ARG A 22 -17.64 -11.29 6.92
C ARG A 22 -17.77 -10.01 6.08
N LYS A 23 -18.57 -9.05 6.54
CA LYS A 23 -18.80 -7.78 5.82
C LYS A 23 -17.58 -6.86 5.93
N GLU A 24 -17.05 -6.71 7.13
CA GLU A 24 -15.84 -5.92 7.40
C GLU A 24 -14.64 -6.50 6.64
N GLU A 25 -14.48 -7.83 6.67
CA GLU A 25 -13.42 -8.52 5.97
C GLU A 25 -13.49 -8.29 4.44
N LYS A 26 -14.69 -8.38 3.85
CA LYS A 26 -14.88 -8.09 2.42
C LYS A 26 -14.58 -6.63 2.09
N ALA A 27 -14.95 -5.70 2.96
CA ALA A 27 -14.66 -4.28 2.77
C ALA A 27 -13.15 -4.03 2.80
N LEU A 28 -12.44 -4.65 3.75
CA LEU A 28 -10.99 -4.57 3.87
C LEU A 28 -10.27 -5.11 2.63
N VAL A 29 -10.65 -6.29 2.14
CA VAL A 29 -10.08 -6.86 0.90
C VAL A 29 -10.32 -5.92 -0.28
N LYS A 30 -11.53 -5.36 -0.42
CA LYS A 30 -11.84 -4.42 -1.51
C LYS A 30 -10.98 -3.16 -1.43
N PHE A 31 -10.75 -2.65 -0.22
CA PHE A 31 -9.92 -1.48 0.01
C PHE A 31 -8.45 -1.74 -0.36
N VAL A 32 -7.88 -2.86 0.11
CA VAL A 32 -6.50 -3.27 -0.23
C VAL A 32 -6.31 -3.39 -1.75
N LEU A 33 -7.28 -4.00 -2.45
CA LEU A 33 -7.23 -4.12 -3.92
C LEU A 33 -7.27 -2.74 -4.59
N ALA A 34 -8.12 -1.82 -4.13
CA ALA A 34 -8.17 -0.47 -4.67
C ALA A 34 -6.86 0.30 -4.45
N CYS A 35 -6.21 0.14 -3.29
CA CYS A 35 -4.88 0.72 -3.04
C CYS A 35 -3.83 0.12 -3.97
N ALA A 36 -3.85 -1.20 -4.19
CA ALA A 36 -2.95 -1.87 -5.12
C ALA A 36 -3.14 -1.39 -6.58
N ASP A 37 -4.40 -1.23 -7.02
CA ASP A 37 -4.73 -0.69 -8.35
C ASP A 37 -4.21 0.74 -8.54
N GLN A 38 -4.14 1.53 -7.46
CA GLN A 38 -3.56 2.87 -7.44
C GLN A 38 -2.02 2.88 -7.35
N GLY A 39 -1.38 1.71 -7.30
CA GLY A 39 0.08 1.57 -7.19
C GLY A 39 0.63 1.61 -5.76
N PHE A 40 -0.25 1.53 -4.75
CA PHE A 40 0.11 1.54 -3.33
C PHE A 40 -0.37 0.27 -2.61
N PRO A 41 0.15 -0.92 -2.98
CA PRO A 41 -0.22 -2.15 -2.29
C PRO A 41 0.21 -2.07 -0.81
N TRP A 42 -0.71 -2.41 0.10
CA TRP A 42 -0.42 -2.49 1.54
C TRP A 42 0.37 -3.74 1.85
N ASP A 43 1.40 -3.69 2.68
CA ASP A 43 2.01 -4.92 3.22
C ASP A 43 1.14 -5.54 4.33
N VAL A 44 1.54 -6.73 4.80
CA VAL A 44 0.85 -7.43 5.88
C VAL A 44 0.92 -6.64 7.19
N SER A 45 2.02 -5.92 7.44
CA SER A 45 2.19 -5.07 8.62
C SER A 45 1.19 -3.91 8.66
N ARG A 46 0.94 -3.22 7.54
CA ARG A 46 -0.10 -2.19 7.43
C ARG A 46 -1.51 -2.75 7.60
N LEU A 47 -1.73 -4.00 7.18
CA LEU A 47 -2.98 -4.69 7.46
C LEU A 47 -3.19 -4.95 8.94
N GLU A 48 -2.10 -5.14 9.70
CA GLU A 48 -2.19 -5.35 11.13
C GLU A 48 -2.50 -4.07 11.91
N GLU A 49 -2.09 -2.93 11.36
CA GLU A 49 -2.41 -1.58 11.86
C GLU A 49 -3.82 -1.10 11.45
N ASN A 50 -4.65 -1.97 10.87
CA ASN A 50 -5.88 -1.54 10.23
C ASN A 50 -6.93 -0.95 11.21
N ASP A 51 -7.39 0.24 10.85
CA ASP A 51 -8.37 1.04 11.60
C ASP A 51 -9.72 0.35 11.85
N VAL A 52 -10.11 -0.67 11.07
CA VAL A 52 -11.41 -1.34 11.24
C VAL A 52 -11.48 -2.06 12.58
N CYS A 53 -10.40 -2.72 13.00
CA CYS A 53 -10.35 -3.37 14.32
C CYS A 53 -10.23 -2.33 15.44
N LEU A 54 -9.38 -1.30 15.25
CA LEU A 54 -9.21 -0.21 16.21
C LEU A 54 -10.53 0.57 16.43
N ALA A 55 -11.28 0.84 15.38
CA ALA A 55 -12.56 1.57 15.46
C ALA A 55 -13.64 0.78 16.19
N LYS A 56 -13.62 -0.56 16.07
CA LYS A 56 -14.62 -1.46 16.65
C LYS A 56 -14.37 -1.78 18.11
N TYR A 57 -13.12 -2.00 18.49
CA TYR A 57 -12.76 -2.48 19.84
C TYR A 57 -12.07 -1.41 20.70
N ARG A 58 -11.55 -0.32 20.11
CA ARG A 58 -10.91 0.81 20.81
C ARG A 58 -9.97 0.34 21.92
N ASP A 59 -10.21 0.76 23.16
CA ASP A 59 -9.38 0.47 24.33
C ASP A 59 -9.41 -1.02 24.72
N ASP A 60 -10.44 -1.75 24.29
CA ASP A 60 -10.58 -3.19 24.51
C ASP A 60 -9.88 -4.02 23.42
N PHE A 61 -9.14 -3.40 22.49
CA PHE A 61 -8.45 -4.11 21.43
C PHE A 61 -7.11 -4.67 21.92
N PRO A 62 -6.98 -6.01 22.11
CA PRO A 62 -5.73 -6.60 22.59
C PRO A 62 -4.65 -6.68 21.49
N GLY A 63 -4.93 -6.17 20.29
CA GLY A 63 -4.14 -6.38 19.09
C GLY A 63 -4.62 -7.60 18.27
N LEU A 64 -4.12 -7.69 17.05
CA LEU A 64 -4.32 -8.89 16.22
C LEU A 64 -3.40 -10.00 16.71
N GLY A 65 -3.86 -11.24 16.60
CA GLY A 65 -3.03 -12.40 16.94
C GLY A 65 -1.81 -12.49 16.02
N GLN A 66 -0.70 -13.02 16.54
CA GLN A 66 0.62 -13.08 15.88
C GLN A 66 0.63 -13.58 14.42
N ASN A 67 -0.31 -14.46 14.06
CA ASN A 67 -0.40 -15.05 12.72
C ASN A 67 -1.58 -14.52 11.92
N TRP A 68 -2.35 -13.55 12.45
CA TRP A 68 -3.61 -13.12 11.85
C TRP A 68 -3.41 -12.62 10.43
N GLY A 69 -2.35 -11.84 10.18
CA GLY A 69 -1.97 -11.39 8.84
C GLY A 69 -1.79 -12.56 7.87
N ASP A 70 -0.99 -13.55 8.24
CA ASP A 70 -0.76 -14.76 7.43
C ASP A 70 -2.06 -15.55 7.16
N TRP A 71 -2.90 -15.72 8.18
CA TRP A 71 -4.21 -16.38 8.02
C TRP A 71 -5.15 -15.58 7.12
N PHE A 72 -5.13 -14.25 7.20
CA PHE A 72 -5.91 -13.38 6.33
C PHE A 72 -5.42 -13.47 4.88
N VAL A 73 -4.11 -13.34 4.66
CA VAL A 73 -3.48 -13.50 3.34
C VAL A 73 -3.80 -14.88 2.76
N GLY A 74 -3.65 -15.94 3.54
CA GLY A 74 -3.91 -17.31 3.11
C GLY A 74 -5.35 -17.52 2.64
N ARG A 75 -6.33 -16.94 3.35
CA ARG A 75 -7.76 -17.03 2.97
C ARG A 75 -8.12 -16.26 1.71
N HIS A 76 -7.39 -15.19 1.39
CA HIS A 76 -7.64 -14.32 0.23
C HIS A 76 -6.53 -14.36 -0.82
N GLN A 77 -5.67 -15.38 -0.78
CA GLN A 77 -4.44 -15.44 -1.58
C GLN A 77 -4.73 -15.34 -3.08
N GLY A 78 -5.82 -15.93 -3.57
CA GLY A 78 -6.23 -15.83 -4.97
C GLY A 78 -6.49 -14.40 -5.46
N LYS A 79 -6.80 -13.46 -4.55
CA LYS A 79 -7.05 -12.06 -4.86
C LYS A 79 -5.87 -11.15 -4.51
N LEU A 80 -5.21 -11.40 -3.38
CA LEU A 80 -4.18 -10.50 -2.84
C LEU A 80 -2.76 -10.82 -3.33
N LYS A 81 -2.48 -12.07 -3.74
CA LYS A 81 -1.15 -12.48 -4.21
C LYS A 81 -0.61 -11.66 -5.38
N PRO A 82 -1.41 -11.27 -6.40
CA PRO A 82 -0.95 -10.40 -7.47
C PRO A 82 -0.48 -9.03 -6.95
N CYS A 83 -1.21 -8.45 -6.00
CA CYS A 83 -0.94 -7.13 -5.43
C CYS A 83 0.38 -7.08 -4.64
N TRP A 84 0.79 -8.19 -4.04
CA TRP A 84 1.98 -8.28 -3.18
C TRP A 84 3.14 -9.04 -3.82
N SER A 85 3.01 -9.38 -5.11
CA SER A 85 4.09 -10.03 -5.81
C SER A 85 5.23 -9.05 -6.05
N HIS A 86 6.34 -9.21 -5.32
CA HIS A 86 7.61 -8.48 -5.52
C HIS A 86 8.26 -8.72 -6.90
N ALA A 87 7.56 -9.39 -7.82
CA ALA A 87 8.04 -9.62 -9.17
C ALA A 87 8.40 -8.30 -9.86
N LEU A 88 7.60 -7.24 -9.68
CA LEU A 88 7.90 -5.94 -10.27
C LEU A 88 9.13 -5.28 -9.65
N ASP A 89 9.32 -5.35 -8.33
CA ASP A 89 10.50 -4.78 -7.68
C ASP A 89 11.78 -5.51 -8.10
N HIS A 90 11.73 -6.83 -8.16
CA HIS A 90 12.86 -7.63 -8.61
C HIS A 90 13.18 -7.40 -10.09
N GLN A 91 12.16 -7.25 -10.94
CA GLN A 91 12.35 -6.91 -12.36
C GLN A 91 12.87 -5.48 -12.54
N ARG A 92 12.39 -4.50 -11.76
CA ARG A 92 12.92 -3.12 -11.75
C ARG A 92 14.37 -3.08 -11.27
N ALA A 93 14.70 -3.83 -10.22
CA ALA A 93 16.07 -3.97 -9.72
C ALA A 93 16.99 -4.63 -10.76
N ARG A 94 16.49 -5.61 -11.52
CA ARG A 94 17.26 -6.23 -12.63
C ARG A 94 17.36 -5.35 -13.86
N ALA A 95 16.35 -4.53 -14.15
CA ALA A 95 16.37 -3.58 -15.26
C ALA A 95 17.29 -2.37 -15.00
N ALA A 96 17.72 -2.17 -13.74
CA ALA A 96 18.68 -1.14 -13.36
C ALA A 96 20.08 -1.42 -13.93
N ASN A 97 20.30 -1.03 -15.18
CA ASN A 97 21.59 -1.14 -15.87
C ASN A 97 22.56 -0.01 -15.44
N PRO A 98 23.77 -0.32 -14.93
CA PRO A 98 24.78 0.69 -14.60
C PRO A 98 25.10 1.65 -15.75
N VAL A 99 25.10 1.17 -16.99
CA VAL A 99 25.36 1.99 -18.18
C VAL A 99 24.25 3.02 -18.37
N THR A 100 22.98 2.58 -18.34
CA THR A 100 21.82 3.47 -18.48
C THR A 100 21.72 4.47 -17.34
N LYS A 101 22.05 4.08 -16.11
CA LYS A 101 22.11 5.00 -14.96
C LYS A 101 23.18 6.07 -15.14
N LYS A 102 24.39 5.67 -15.56
CA LYS A 102 25.48 6.61 -15.83
C LYS A 102 25.09 7.59 -16.95
N GLU A 103 24.49 7.09 -18.02
CA GLU A 103 24.05 7.93 -19.14
C GLU A 103 22.96 8.91 -18.71
N TYR A 104 21.98 8.47 -17.91
CA TYR A 104 20.95 9.34 -17.35
C TYR A 104 21.55 10.51 -16.56
N PHE A 105 22.45 10.24 -15.61
CA PHE A 105 23.08 11.31 -14.84
C PHE A 105 23.97 12.21 -15.70
N THR A 106 24.63 11.65 -16.71
CA THR A 106 25.42 12.43 -17.68
C THR A 106 24.53 13.43 -18.43
N LEU A 107 23.37 12.97 -18.94
CA LEU A 107 22.42 13.82 -19.65
C LEU A 107 21.77 14.84 -18.71
N LEU A 108 21.44 14.44 -17.48
CA LEU A 108 20.87 15.33 -16.47
C LEU A 108 21.83 16.46 -16.10
N THR A 109 23.09 16.15 -15.84
CA THR A 109 24.12 17.15 -15.56
C THR A 109 24.28 18.13 -16.71
N LYS A 110 24.36 17.64 -17.96
CA LYS A 110 24.42 18.51 -19.15
C LYS A 110 23.19 19.41 -19.30
N ALA A 111 22.00 18.89 -18.99
CA ALA A 111 20.78 19.69 -19.03
C ALA A 111 20.77 20.79 -17.97
N ILE A 112 21.33 20.53 -16.78
CA ILE A 112 21.44 21.50 -15.68
C ILE A 112 22.54 22.53 -15.98
N GLU A 113 23.72 22.10 -16.41
CA GLU A 113 24.88 22.98 -16.66
C GLU A 113 24.76 23.74 -17.99
N GLY A 114 23.82 23.36 -18.85
CA GLY A 114 23.69 23.91 -20.20
C GLY A 114 24.68 23.27 -21.17
N GLU A 115 24.20 22.94 -22.37
CA GLU A 115 25.04 22.54 -23.49
C GLU A 115 25.40 23.77 -24.35
N GLU A 116 26.28 23.58 -25.34
CA GLU A 116 26.67 24.65 -26.27
C GLU A 116 25.44 25.32 -26.91
N GLY A 117 25.24 26.61 -26.59
CA GLY A 117 24.09 27.39 -27.06
C GLY A 117 22.82 27.33 -26.19
N LYS A 118 22.86 26.71 -25.00
CA LYS A 118 21.78 26.72 -24.01
C LYS A 118 22.26 27.29 -22.69
N GLU A 119 21.41 28.09 -22.05
CA GLU A 119 21.71 28.62 -20.73
C GLU A 119 21.61 27.53 -19.65
N PRO A 120 22.51 27.54 -18.65
CA PRO A 120 22.40 26.67 -17.49
C PRO A 120 21.09 26.91 -16.74
N ILE A 121 20.53 25.86 -16.15
CA ILE A 121 19.39 25.97 -15.22
C ILE A 121 19.94 26.54 -13.91
N PRO A 122 19.50 27.75 -13.49
CA PRO A 122 19.88 28.32 -12.21
C PRO A 122 19.48 27.39 -11.07
N ALA A 123 20.32 27.28 -10.04
CA ALA A 123 20.06 26.39 -8.90
C ALA A 123 18.72 26.69 -8.21
N GLU A 124 18.30 27.96 -8.20
CA GLU A 124 17.01 28.44 -7.68
C GLU A 124 15.78 27.94 -8.45
N LEU A 125 15.95 27.42 -9.67
CA LEU A 125 14.90 26.83 -10.50
C LEU A 125 14.94 25.30 -10.51
N ILE A 126 15.82 24.68 -9.71
CA ILE A 126 15.87 23.23 -9.53
C ILE A 126 14.99 22.87 -8.33
N TYR A 127 13.74 22.49 -8.63
CA TYR A 127 12.79 22.07 -7.61
C TYR A 127 12.96 20.58 -7.30
N GLY A 128 13.11 20.24 -6.02
CA GLY A 128 12.99 18.86 -5.55
C GLY A 128 11.53 18.39 -5.70
N VAL A 129 11.34 17.22 -6.27
CA VAL A 129 10.04 16.51 -6.23
C VAL A 129 9.98 15.63 -4.98
N ASP A 130 10.62 16.06 -3.90
CA ASP A 130 10.47 15.47 -2.57
C ASP A 130 9.20 16.01 -1.87
N GLU A 131 8.68 17.16 -2.31
CA GLU A 131 7.52 17.84 -1.71
C GLU A 131 6.16 17.64 -2.43
N THR A 132 6.04 16.73 -3.41
CA THR A 132 4.79 15.95 -3.49
C THR A 132 4.86 14.81 -2.47
N GLY A 133 5.05 15.21 -1.22
CA GLY A 133 4.92 14.35 -0.06
C GLY A 133 3.45 14.07 0.18
N ILE A 134 3.09 12.80 0.30
CA ILE A 134 2.07 12.41 1.27
C ILE A 134 2.58 12.99 2.60
N GLN A 135 1.88 13.99 3.12
CA GLN A 135 2.30 14.75 4.29
C GLN A 135 2.22 13.86 5.53
N CYS A 136 3.31 13.14 5.83
CA CYS A 136 3.47 12.44 7.10
C CYS A 136 3.71 13.49 8.20
N GLY A 137 2.69 13.74 9.02
CA GLY A 137 2.91 14.16 10.41
C GLY A 137 3.11 15.65 10.68
N VAL A 138 2.21 16.52 10.20
CA VAL A 138 2.01 17.85 10.80
C VAL A 138 0.52 18.14 11.04
N GLY A 139 -0.12 17.22 11.77
CA GLY A 139 -1.32 17.53 12.54
C GLY A 139 -0.91 17.81 13.97
N GLN A 140 -0.43 19.02 14.25
CA GLN A 140 -0.31 19.48 15.64
C GLN A 140 -1.70 19.76 16.21
N LYS A 141 -1.87 19.44 17.49
CA LYS A 141 -2.57 20.34 18.41
C LYS A 141 -1.54 21.01 19.29
#